data_AF-A0A256ZRZ2-F1
#
_entry.id   AF-A0A256ZRZ2-F1
#
_cell.length_a   1.000
_cell.length_b   1.000
_cell.length_c   1.000
_cell.angle_alpha   90.00
_cell.angle_beta   90.00
_cell.angle_gamma   90.00
#
_symmetry.space_group_name_H-M   'P 1'
#
loop_
_entity.id
_entity.type
_entity.pdbx_description
1 polymer ?
#
loop_
_entity_poly.entity_id
_entity_poly.type
_entity_poly.pdbx_seq_one_letter_code
_entity_poly.pdbx_strand_id
1 'polypeptide(L)'
;AKAAKLRFTEYVEKRVDPRGREYYWLYGHPKEPELGTDVYVVLVEKNIAVTPLRLDLNVPTISTDFSRFFERALRSMRHMLEA
;
A
#
# COMPACT_ATOMS: atom_id res chain seq x y z
N ALA A 1 -3.66 16.57 6.75
CA ALA A 1 -2.45 15.97 6.15
C ALA A 1 -2.85 14.75 5.33
N LYS A 2 -2.05 14.32 4.36
CA LYS A 2 -2.31 13.10 3.58
C LYS A 2 -1.91 11.86 4.41
N ALA A 3 -2.66 10.77 4.30
CA ALA A 3 -2.26 9.50 4.93
C ALA A 3 -0.92 9.03 4.36
N ALA A 4 0.06 8.74 5.23
CA ALA A 4 1.31 8.13 4.82
C ALA A 4 1.07 6.73 4.23
N LYS A 5 1.81 6.39 3.16
CA LYS A 5 1.70 5.07 2.52
C LYS A 5 2.38 3.97 3.33
N LEU A 6 3.54 4.28 3.91
CA LEU A 6 4.34 3.35 4.71
C LEU A 6 4.93 4.09 5.90
N ARG A 7 4.95 3.43 7.06
CA ARG A 7 5.61 3.93 8.27
C ARG A 7 6.74 3.02 8.72
N PHE A 8 6.60 1.72 8.49
CA PHE A 8 7.58 0.72 8.89
C PHE A 8 7.94 -0.16 7.70
N THR A 9 9.18 -0.64 7.67
CA THR A 9 9.59 -1.81 6.90
C THR A 9 9.46 -3.02 7.80
N GLU A 10 8.85 -4.09 7.31
CA GLU A 10 8.68 -5.34 8.04
C GLU A 10 9.99 -6.13 8.18
N TYR A 11 10.20 -6.69 9.36
CA TYR A 11 11.27 -7.63 9.68
C TYR A 11 10.70 -8.82 10.43
N VAL A 12 11.24 -10.00 10.15
CA VAL A 12 10.86 -11.24 10.81
C VAL A 12 12.10 -11.83 11.48
N GLU A 13 12.07 -11.93 12.81
CA GLU A 13 13.13 -12.56 13.58
C GLU A 13 12.68 -13.96 14.01
N LYS A 14 13.46 -14.97 13.59
CA LYS A 14 13.26 -16.36 14.00
C LYS A 14 13.96 -16.60 15.34
N ARG A 15 13.24 -17.22 16.27
CA ARG A 15 13.75 -17.66 17.58
C ARG A 15 13.32 -19.09 17.86
N VAL A 16 13.90 -19.66 18.92
CA VAL A 16 13.58 -21.01 19.40
C VAL A 16 13.19 -20.92 20.87
N ASP A 17 12.06 -21.51 21.24
CA ASP A 17 11.60 -21.54 22.62
C ASP A 17 12.39 -22.59 23.45
N PRO A 18 12.28 -22.61 24.78
CA PRO A 18 12.98 -23.60 25.61
C PRO A 18 12.59 -25.06 25.34
N ARG A 19 11.50 -25.33 24.61
CA ARG A 19 11.05 -26.66 24.19
C ARG A 19 11.57 -27.04 22.81
N GLY A 20 12.42 -26.21 22.19
CA GLY A 20 12.97 -26.42 20.86
C GLY A 20 12.02 -26.04 19.72
N ARG A 21 10.91 -25.34 19.98
CA ARG A 21 9.95 -24.94 18.94
C ARG A 21 10.31 -23.58 18.39
N GLU A 22 10.33 -23.47 17.07
CA GLU A 22 10.57 -22.21 16.38
C GLU A 22 9.37 -21.26 16.54
N TYR A 23 9.65 -19.98 16.75
CA TYR A 23 8.65 -18.91 16.74
C TYR A 23 9.23 -17.67 16.08
N TYR A 24 8.35 -16.77 15.64
CA TYR A 24 8.73 -15.64 14.79
C TYR A 24 8.19 -14.34 15.38
N TRP A 25 9.09 -13.38 15.59
CA TRP A 25 8.73 -12.00 15.89
C TRP A 25 8.59 -11.23 14.59
N LEU A 26 7.38 -10.78 14.26
CA LEU A 26 7.16 -9.76 13.25
C LEU A 26 7.27 -8.39 13.92
N TYR A 27 8.18 -7.56 13.45
CA TYR A 27 8.32 -6.18 13.93
C TYR A 27 8.61 -5.22 12.77
N GLY A 28 8.35 -3.94 13.01
CA GLY A 28 8.56 -2.88 12.03
C GLY A 28 9.78 -2.04 12.37
N HIS A 29 10.66 -1.80 11.39
CA HIS A 29 11.70 -0.77 11.49
C HIS A 29 11.16 0.56 10.93
N PRO A 30 11.23 1.68 11.67
CA PRO A 30 10.74 2.97 11.19
C PRO A 30 11.36 3.36 9.85
N LYS A 31 10.55 3.87 8.92
CA LYS A 31 11.03 4.50 7.69
C LYS A 31 11.06 6.01 7.87
N GLU A 32 11.90 6.66 7.08
CA GLU A 32 11.92 8.11 6.97
C GLU A 32 10.52 8.63 6.57
N PRO A 33 9.93 9.57 7.32
CA PRO A 33 8.61 10.11 7.01
C PRO A 33 8.57 10.83 5.66
N GLU A 34 7.58 10.52 4.83
CA GLU A 34 7.33 11.22 3.56
C GLU A 34 6.77 12.63 3.83
N LEU A 35 7.39 13.67 3.26
CA LEU A 35 6.97 15.07 3.42
C LEU A 35 5.48 15.26 3.10
N GLY A 36 4.79 16.05 3.93
CA GLY A 36 3.36 16.38 3.75
C GLY A 36 2.38 15.25 4.16
N THR A 37 2.90 14.12 4.62
CA THR A 37 2.08 13.07 5.24
C THR A 37 1.81 13.35 6.71
N ASP A 38 0.77 12.72 7.26
CA ASP A 38 0.47 12.78 8.68
C ASP A 38 1.61 12.31 9.57
N VAL A 39 2.36 11.28 9.16
CA VAL A 39 3.56 10.81 9.86
C VAL A 39 4.62 11.91 9.94
N TYR A 40 4.86 12.65 8.86
CA TYR A 40 5.85 13.74 8.85
C TYR A 40 5.42 14.91 9.75
N VAL A 41 4.15 15.32 9.66
CA VAL A 41 3.59 16.40 10.50
C VAL A 41 3.78 16.09 11.99
N VAL A 42 3.52 14.85 12.41
CA VAL A 42 3.65 14.46 13.82
C VAL A 42 5.12 14.27 14.22
N LEU A 43 5.90 13.50 13.46
CA LEU A 43 7.23 13.06 13.88
C LEU A 43 8.34 14.06 13.59
N VAL A 44 8.20 14.88 12.53
CA VAL A 44 9.20 15.86 12.11
C VAL A 44 8.79 17.26 12.54
N GLU A 45 7.60 17.73 12.14
CA GLU A 45 7.14 19.10 12.42
C GLU A 45 6.65 19.30 13.86
N LYS A 46 6.41 18.21 14.59
CA LYS A 46 5.91 18.20 15.98
C LYS A 46 4.53 18.86 16.15
N ASN A 47 3.67 18.71 15.13
CA ASN A 47 2.31 19.27 15.09
C ASN A 47 1.23 18.18 15.11
N ILE A 48 -0.03 18.61 15.30
CA ILE A 48 -1.20 17.73 15.21
C ILE A 48 -1.57 17.50 13.74
N ALA A 49 -1.64 16.23 13.33
CA ALA A 49 -2.14 15.85 12.02
C ALA A 49 -3.62 15.41 12.09
N VAL A 50 -4.46 16.01 11.26
CA VAL A 50 -5.84 15.54 11.01
C VAL A 50 -5.91 14.99 9.58
N THR A 51 -6.25 13.71 9.45
CA THR A 51 -6.33 12.98 8.18
C THR A 51 -7.76 12.49 7.97
N PRO A 52 -8.56 13.11 7.07
CA PRO A 52 -9.91 12.63 6.78
C PRO A 52 -9.82 11.31 6.01
N LEU A 53 -10.40 10.26 6.57
CA LEU A 53 -10.47 8.93 5.96
C LEU A 53 -11.91 8.56 5.61
N ARG A 54 -12.06 7.69 4.61
CA ARG A 54 -13.32 7.05 4.24
C ARG A 54 -13.11 5.53 4.27
N LEU A 55 -14.18 4.78 4.52
CA LEU A 55 -14.14 3.31 4.48
C LEU A 55 -14.21 2.75 3.05
N ASP A 56 -14.46 3.59 2.05
CA ASP A 56 -14.39 3.21 0.65
C ASP A 56 -12.93 3.02 0.23
N LEU A 57 -12.55 1.76 0.01
CA LEU A 57 -11.20 1.35 -0.40
C LEU A 57 -11.09 1.10 -1.91
N ASN A 58 -12.15 1.37 -2.69
CA ASN A 58 -12.08 1.21 -4.14
C ASN A 58 -11.05 2.18 -4.73
N VAL A 59 -10.29 1.71 -5.72
CA VAL A 59 -9.30 2.52 -6.44
C VAL A 59 -9.87 2.95 -7.80
N PRO A 60 -10.33 4.20 -7.95
CA PRO A 60 -11.08 4.62 -9.15
C PRO A 60 -10.23 4.61 -10.43
N THR A 61 -8.92 4.82 -10.28
CA THR A 61 -7.98 4.86 -11.41
C THR A 61 -7.78 3.49 -12.05
N ILE A 62 -7.77 2.43 -11.24
CA ILE A 62 -7.60 1.06 -11.73
C ILE A 62 -8.79 0.64 -12.61
N SER A 63 -10.02 0.98 -12.24
CA SER A 63 -11.20 0.62 -13.04
C SER A 63 -11.19 1.29 -14.42
N THR A 64 -10.75 2.54 -14.49
CA THR A 64 -10.71 3.29 -15.76
C THR A 64 -9.62 2.76 -16.69
N ASP A 65 -8.40 2.56 -16.18
CA ASP A 65 -7.28 2.06 -16.99
C ASP A 65 -7.48 0.61 -17.42
N PHE A 66 -8.03 -0.22 -16.53
CA PHE A 66 -8.41 -1.59 -16.87
C PHE A 66 -9.51 -1.64 -17.93
N SER A 67 -10.52 -0.78 -17.84
CA SER A 67 -11.59 -0.71 -18.84
C SER A 67 -11.03 -0.32 -20.22
N ARG A 68 -10.14 0.68 -20.27
CA ARG A 68 -9.46 1.07 -21.52
C ARG A 68 -8.60 -0.06 -22.10
N PHE A 69 -7.91 -0.80 -21.23
CA PHE A 69 -7.15 -1.97 -21.64
C PHE A 69 -8.08 -3.06 -22.23
N PHE A 70 -9.17 -3.39 -21.53
CA PHE A 70 -10.12 -4.40 -21.97
C PHE A 70 -10.80 -4.02 -23.29
N GLU A 71 -11.21 -2.76 -23.44
CA GLU A 71 -11.76 -2.26 -24.70
C GLU A 71 -10.78 -2.43 -25.87
N ARG A 72 -9.49 -2.16 -25.66
CA ARG A 72 -8.46 -2.35 -26.69
C ARG A 72 -8.28 -3.83 -27.03
N ALA A 73 -8.24 -4.71 -26.03
CA ALA A 73 -8.12 -6.15 -26.23
C ALA A 73 -9.34 -6.76 -26.96
N LEU A 74 -10.56 -6.31 -26.62
CA LEU A 74 -11.77 -6.76 -27.29
C LEU A 74 -11.82 -6.32 -28.76
N ARG A 75 -11.38 -5.08 -29.06
CA ARG A 75 -11.29 -4.60 -30.44
C ARG A 75 -10.28 -5.41 -31.26
N SER A 76 -9.10 -5.71 -30.71
CA SER A 76 -8.10 -6.49 -31.45
C SER A 76 -8.53 -7.93 -31.73
N MET A 77 -9.21 -8.59 -30.79
CA MET A 77 -9.79 -9.93 -31.03
C MET A 77 -10.89 -9.92 -32.09
N ARG A 78 -11.73 -8.88 -32.09
CA ARG A 78 -12.77 -8.73 -33.10
C ARG A 78 -12.19 -8.57 -34.51
N HIS A 79 -11.12 -7.80 -34.66
CA HIS A 79 -10.42 -7.66 -35.93
C HIS A 79 -9.74 -8.96 -36.40
N MET A 80 -9.30 -9.84 -35.49
CA MET A 80 -8.74 -11.15 -35.85
C MET A 80 -9.80 -12.18 -36.27
N LEU A 81 -11.06 -12.02 -35.85
CA LEU A 81 -12.17 -12.90 -36.22
C LEU A 81 -12.86 -12.50 -37.52
N GLU A 82 -12.72 -11.23 -37.93
CA GLU A 82 -13.29 -10.66 -39.16
C GLU A 82 -12.29 -10.66 -40.34
N ALA A 83 -11.06 -11.16 -40.14
CA ALA A 83 -10.00 -11.32 -41.16
C ALA A 83 -9.82 -12.80 -41.54
#